data_AF-A0A960SUF6-F1
#
_entry.id   AF-A0A960SUF6-F1
#
_cell.length_a   1.000
_cell.length_b   1.000
_cell.length_c   1.000
_cell.angle_alpha   90.00
_cell.angle_beta   90.00
_cell.angle_gamma   90.00
#
_symmetry.space_group_name_H-M   'P 1'
#
loop_
_entity.id
_entity.type
_entity.pdbx_description
1 polymer ?
#
loop_
_entity_poly.entity_id
_entity_poly.type
_entity_poly.pdbx_seq_one_letter_code
_entity_poly.pdbx_strand_id
1 'polypeptide(L)'
;LENYRRAVEIVESGVIGPVRECHVWANAIYTGGHFTTNTSAPQNVDWDLWLGPAPQRPYSEGVHPFHWRRFWDYGTGSLGDFGCHFMDLPHWALKLRNPTSISAIGSSCDPVTTPGWCVVDYRYPARENLPPVQLTWYDSGMKPAQLAQLVRQQPKDQNGNDMNTDSGQMFVGEHGMLLTNYTQ
;
A
#
# COMPACT_ATOMS: atom_id res chain seq x y z
N LEU A 1 -14.79 7.20 7.27
CA LEU A 1 -15.20 6.92 5.87
C LEU A 1 -15.70 8.15 5.09
N GLU A 2 -15.88 9.32 5.72
CA GLU A 2 -16.31 10.54 4.99
C GLU A 2 -15.32 10.92 3.87
N ASN A 3 -14.01 10.81 4.14
CA ASN A 3 -12.98 11.14 3.15
C ASN A 3 -12.98 10.19 1.93
N TYR A 4 -13.08 8.87 2.14
CA TYR A 4 -13.10 7.89 1.05
C TYR A 4 -14.25 8.15 0.07
N ARG A 5 -15.46 8.39 0.60
CA ARG A 5 -16.62 8.71 -0.26
C ARG A 5 -16.41 10.00 -1.02
N ARG A 6 -15.89 11.05 -0.36
CA ARG A 6 -15.57 12.33 -1.01
C ARG A 6 -14.57 12.15 -2.15
N ALA A 7 -13.49 11.39 -1.94
CA ALA A 7 -12.50 11.14 -2.98
C ALA A 7 -13.11 10.38 -4.17
N VAL A 8 -13.95 9.37 -3.92
CA VAL A 8 -14.71 8.67 -4.97
C VAL A 8 -15.61 9.63 -5.73
N GLU A 9 -16.40 10.45 -5.03
CA GLU A 9 -17.29 11.44 -5.64
C GLU A 9 -16.55 12.47 -6.51
N ILE A 10 -15.38 12.96 -6.04
CA ILE A 10 -14.54 13.88 -6.82
C ILE A 10 -14.07 13.21 -8.11
N VAL A 11 -13.57 11.97 -8.03
CA VAL A 11 -13.10 11.24 -9.21
C VAL A 11 -14.25 10.95 -10.18
N GLU A 12 -15.39 10.47 -9.67
CA GLU A 12 -16.57 10.13 -10.48
C GLU A 12 -17.27 11.36 -11.08
N SER A 13 -17.17 12.53 -10.44
CA SER A 13 -17.68 13.79 -10.99
C SER A 13 -17.02 14.20 -12.32
N GLY A 14 -15.83 13.66 -12.60
CA GLY A 14 -15.05 14.00 -13.79
C GLY A 14 -14.36 15.37 -13.72
N VAL A 15 -14.34 16.04 -12.56
CA VAL A 15 -13.71 17.37 -12.41
C VAL A 15 -12.22 17.37 -12.74
N ILE A 16 -11.50 16.27 -12.47
CA ILE A 16 -10.10 16.08 -12.84
C ILE A 16 -9.91 15.46 -14.24
N GLY A 17 -11.00 15.25 -14.99
CA GLY A 17 -10.99 14.56 -16.28
C GLY A 17 -10.74 13.05 -16.16
N PRO A 18 -10.64 12.34 -17.30
CA PRO A 18 -10.34 10.91 -17.31
C PRO A 18 -9.00 10.60 -16.60
N VAL A 19 -9.04 9.71 -15.60
CA VAL A 19 -7.84 9.27 -14.86
C VAL A 19 -7.15 8.14 -15.62
N ARG A 20 -5.85 8.29 -15.87
CA ARG A 20 -4.99 7.30 -16.56
C ARG A 20 -3.87 6.76 -15.69
N GLU A 21 -3.47 7.51 -14.67
CA GLU A 21 -2.44 7.11 -13.73
C GLU A 21 -2.94 7.27 -12.28
N CYS A 22 -2.61 6.31 -11.44
CA CYS A 22 -2.86 6.35 -10.02
C CYS A 22 -1.61 5.86 -9.27
N HIS A 23 -1.21 6.59 -8.24
CA HIS A 23 -0.07 6.26 -7.40
C HIS A 23 -0.56 5.99 -5.98
N VAL A 24 -0.05 4.94 -5.36
CA VAL A 24 -0.41 4.53 -4.00
C VAL A 24 0.87 4.20 -3.24
N TRP A 25 1.08 4.80 -2.07
CA TRP A 25 2.30 4.57 -1.29
C TRP A 25 2.02 4.43 0.20
N ALA A 26 2.87 3.65 0.87
CA ALA A 26 2.87 3.52 2.32
C ALA A 26 4.27 3.76 2.90
N ASN A 27 4.32 4.46 4.03
CA ASN A 27 5.57 4.73 4.76
C ASN A 27 6.02 3.55 5.63
N ALA A 28 5.15 2.56 5.85
CA ALA A 28 5.46 1.45 6.73
C ALA A 28 6.55 0.55 6.12
N ILE A 29 7.52 0.19 6.95
CA ILE A 29 8.68 -0.62 6.57
C ILE A 29 8.61 -1.95 7.33
N TYR A 30 8.18 -3.00 6.63
CA TYR A 30 8.11 -4.36 7.17
C TYR A 30 9.02 -5.29 6.36
N THR A 31 10.31 -5.22 6.66
CA THR A 31 11.37 -6.02 6.01
C THR A 31 12.49 -6.32 7.00
N GLY A 32 13.49 -7.11 6.60
CA GLY A 32 14.67 -7.41 7.41
C GLY A 32 14.35 -8.23 8.67
N GLY A 33 13.32 -9.08 8.59
CA GLY A 33 13.09 -10.09 9.61
C GLY A 33 14.22 -11.13 9.67
N HIS A 34 14.33 -11.81 10.80
CA HIS A 34 15.15 -13.01 10.93
C HIS A 34 14.55 -13.89 12.02
N PHE A 35 14.72 -15.20 11.88
CA PHE A 35 14.32 -16.12 12.94
C PHE A 35 15.44 -16.25 13.96
N THR A 36 15.11 -15.94 15.21
CA THR A 36 15.94 -16.18 16.37
C THR A 36 15.79 -17.63 16.79
N THR A 37 16.90 -18.36 16.89
CA THR A 37 16.93 -19.77 17.31
C THR A 37 17.23 -19.88 18.80
N ASN A 38 16.93 -21.05 19.38
CA ASN A 38 17.19 -21.36 20.80
C ASN A 38 16.42 -20.48 21.80
N THR A 39 15.21 -20.06 21.42
CA THR A 39 14.28 -19.30 22.27
C THR A 39 13.05 -20.12 22.60
N SER A 40 12.44 -19.82 23.75
CA SER A 40 11.20 -20.46 24.20
C SER A 40 10.08 -19.43 24.27
N ALA A 41 8.86 -19.85 23.93
CA ALA A 41 7.68 -19.00 24.04
C ALA A 41 7.48 -18.54 25.50
N PRO A 42 7.07 -17.29 25.74
CA PRO A 42 6.60 -16.85 27.04
C PRO A 42 5.44 -17.72 27.54
N GLN A 43 5.30 -17.90 28.86
CA GLN A 43 4.26 -18.77 29.46
C GLN A 43 2.83 -18.39 29.05
N ASN A 44 2.60 -17.12 28.71
CA ASN A 44 1.30 -16.59 28.30
C ASN A 44 1.10 -16.59 26.77
N VAL A 45 1.98 -17.25 26.00
CA VAL A 45 1.88 -17.37 24.54
C VAL A 45 1.74 -18.84 24.18
N ASP A 46 0.55 -19.21 23.70
CA ASP A 46 0.35 -20.48 23.00
C ASP A 46 0.83 -20.33 21.55
N TRP A 47 2.01 -20.86 21.27
CA TRP A 47 2.67 -20.67 19.98
C TRP A 47 2.02 -21.47 18.85
N ASP A 48 1.52 -22.68 19.15
CA ASP A 48 0.80 -23.48 18.16
C ASP A 48 -0.50 -22.79 17.77
N LEU A 49 -1.22 -22.24 18.76
CA LEU A 49 -2.41 -21.43 18.52
C LEU A 49 -2.10 -20.15 17.71
N TRP A 50 -0.99 -19.48 18.01
CA TRP A 50 -0.59 -18.27 17.28
C TRP A 50 -0.20 -18.55 15.83
N LEU A 51 0.54 -19.64 15.57
CA LEU A 51 0.90 -20.06 14.22
C LEU A 51 -0.33 -20.44 13.40
N GLY A 52 -1.28 -21.16 14.01
CA GLY A 52 -2.46 -21.65 13.34
C GLY A 52 -2.11 -22.43 12.07
N PRO A 53 -2.65 -22.06 10.88
CA PRO A 53 -2.39 -22.78 9.63
C PRO A 53 -1.05 -22.41 8.96
N ALA A 54 -0.28 -21.47 9.51
CA ALA A 54 1.02 -21.10 8.96
C ALA A 54 2.02 -22.28 9.03
N PRO A 55 3.08 -22.28 8.21
CA PRO A 55 4.13 -23.29 8.29
C PRO A 55 4.64 -23.47 9.72
N GLN A 56 4.67 -24.72 10.17
CA GLN A 56 5.12 -25.08 11.53
C GLN A 56 6.60 -24.69 11.73
N ARG A 57 6.87 -23.88 12.76
CA ARG A 57 8.20 -23.38 13.10
C ARG A 57 8.40 -23.31 14.62
N PRO A 58 9.63 -23.48 15.13
CA PRO A 58 9.94 -23.18 16.53
C PRO A 58 9.62 -21.72 16.88
N TYR A 59 9.34 -21.46 18.16
CA TYR A 59 9.19 -20.09 18.64
C TYR A 59 10.48 -19.30 18.37
N SER A 60 10.30 -18.11 17.78
CA SER A 60 11.38 -17.18 17.49
C SER A 60 11.09 -15.85 18.17
N GLU A 61 11.90 -15.49 19.15
CA GLU A 61 11.84 -14.18 19.77
C GLU A 61 11.94 -13.06 18.73
N GLY A 62 11.13 -12.02 18.92
CA GLY A 62 11.04 -10.87 18.01
C GLY A 62 9.99 -11.01 16.92
N VAL A 63 9.50 -12.21 16.58
CA VAL A 63 8.42 -12.37 15.57
C VAL A 63 7.08 -11.87 16.12
N HIS A 64 6.63 -12.46 17.22
CA HIS A 64 5.44 -12.02 17.95
C HIS A 64 5.82 -10.94 18.98
N PRO A 65 4.98 -9.91 19.21
CA PRO A 65 3.62 -9.73 18.69
C PRO A 65 3.50 -8.91 17.39
N PHE A 66 4.57 -8.27 16.92
CA PHE A 66 4.45 -7.23 15.90
C PHE A 66 5.21 -7.50 14.60
N HIS A 67 6.44 -8.03 14.67
CA HIS A 67 7.33 -8.11 13.50
C HIS A 67 7.05 -9.30 12.58
N TRP A 68 6.07 -10.14 12.89
CA TRP A 68 5.57 -11.19 11.99
C TRP A 68 5.22 -10.67 10.59
N ARG A 69 4.86 -9.39 10.47
CA ARG A 69 4.60 -8.70 9.20
C ARG A 69 5.74 -8.75 8.19
N ARG A 70 6.97 -8.91 8.67
CA ARG A 70 8.19 -8.91 7.85
C ARG A 70 8.44 -10.23 7.11
N PHE A 71 7.67 -11.27 7.42
CA PHE A 71 7.91 -12.63 6.96
C PHE A 71 6.87 -13.05 5.94
N TRP A 72 7.32 -13.79 4.92
CA TRP A 72 6.43 -14.36 3.90
C TRP A 72 5.36 -15.27 4.50
N ASP A 73 5.76 -16.07 5.50
CA ASP A 73 4.88 -17.07 6.13
C ASP A 73 3.72 -16.46 6.93
N TYR A 74 3.79 -15.17 7.26
CA TYR A 74 2.81 -14.54 8.15
C TYR A 74 2.15 -13.31 7.51
N GLY A 75 2.87 -12.20 7.37
CA GLY A 75 2.22 -10.92 7.03
C GLY A 75 2.55 -10.35 5.66
N THR A 76 3.47 -10.94 4.90
CA THR A 76 3.70 -10.58 3.47
C THR A 76 4.07 -9.10 3.23
N GLY A 77 4.67 -8.44 4.22
CA GLY A 77 5.30 -7.14 4.09
C GLY A 77 4.31 -5.97 4.05
N SER A 78 4.80 -4.79 3.67
CA SER A 78 3.95 -3.59 3.57
C SER A 78 2.90 -3.73 2.48
N LEU A 79 3.24 -4.34 1.34
CA LEU A 79 2.26 -4.64 0.29
C LEU A 79 1.12 -5.54 0.79
N GLY A 80 1.43 -6.57 1.57
CA GLY A 80 0.43 -7.46 2.14
C GLY A 80 -0.49 -6.78 3.16
N ASP A 81 0.12 -6.05 4.10
CA ASP A 81 -0.61 -5.35 5.18
C ASP A 81 -1.33 -4.11 4.63
N PHE A 82 -0.58 -3.15 4.08
CA PHE A 82 -1.09 -1.84 3.66
C PHE A 82 -1.57 -1.75 2.22
N GLY A 83 -1.12 -2.63 1.32
CA GLY A 83 -1.53 -2.58 -0.08
C GLY A 83 -3.04 -2.69 -0.24
N CYS A 84 -3.67 -3.68 0.41
CA CYS A 84 -5.12 -3.86 0.37
C CYS A 84 -5.87 -2.64 0.94
N HIS A 85 -5.34 -2.07 2.02
CA HIS A 85 -5.84 -0.90 2.70
C HIS A 85 -5.86 0.34 1.78
N PHE A 86 -4.73 0.70 1.16
CA PHE A 86 -4.66 1.91 0.36
C PHE A 86 -5.13 1.72 -1.09
N MET A 87 -5.04 0.52 -1.67
CA MET A 87 -5.49 0.26 -3.04
C MET A 87 -7.01 0.09 -3.14
N ASP A 88 -7.74 -0.11 -2.03
CA ASP A 88 -9.21 -0.16 -2.05
C ASP A 88 -9.83 1.12 -2.65
N LEU A 89 -9.33 2.30 -2.24
CA LEU A 89 -9.85 3.58 -2.74
C LEU A 89 -9.78 3.71 -4.28
N PRO A 90 -8.64 3.51 -4.96
CA PRO A 90 -8.61 3.55 -6.41
C PRO A 90 -9.39 2.42 -7.07
N HIS A 91 -9.50 1.24 -6.45
CA HIS A 91 -10.37 0.18 -6.99
C HIS A 91 -11.83 0.62 -7.02
N TRP A 92 -12.29 1.27 -5.95
CA TRP A 92 -13.64 1.83 -5.90
C TRP A 92 -13.79 2.99 -6.87
N ALA A 93 -13.00 4.05 -6.73
CA ALA A 93 -13.13 5.30 -7.50
C ALA A 93 -12.97 5.11 -9.01
N LEU A 94 -12.17 4.12 -9.44
CA LEU A 94 -11.89 3.87 -10.85
C LEU A 94 -12.56 2.60 -11.37
N LYS A 95 -13.39 1.92 -10.56
CA LYS A 95 -14.07 0.66 -10.91
C LYS A 95 -13.10 -0.44 -11.39
N LEU A 96 -11.93 -0.54 -10.74
CA LEU A 96 -10.92 -1.52 -11.12
C LEU A 96 -11.32 -2.92 -10.65
N ARG A 97 -10.99 -3.92 -11.47
CA ARG A 97 -11.18 -5.34 -11.15
C ARG A 97 -9.87 -6.09 -11.30
N ASN A 98 -9.63 -6.67 -12.48
CA ASN A 98 -8.45 -7.47 -12.72
C ASN A 98 -7.46 -6.70 -13.62
N PRO A 99 -6.18 -6.60 -13.24
CA PRO A 99 -5.16 -6.08 -14.13
C PRO A 99 -4.89 -7.07 -15.27
N THR A 100 -4.52 -6.55 -16.44
CA THR A 100 -4.01 -7.30 -17.60
C THR A 100 -2.54 -7.66 -17.47
N SER A 101 -1.76 -6.89 -16.71
CA SER A 101 -0.37 -7.21 -16.39
C SER A 101 0.03 -6.61 -15.05
N ILE A 102 1.01 -7.26 -14.41
CA ILE A 102 1.64 -6.83 -13.18
C ILE A 102 3.15 -7.01 -13.37
N SER A 103 3.94 -5.99 -13.02
CA SER A 103 5.39 -6.09 -12.97
C SER A 103 5.92 -5.41 -11.72
N ALA A 104 7.03 -5.89 -11.18
CA ALA A 104 7.61 -5.34 -9.95
C ALA A 104 9.12 -5.18 -10.10
N ILE A 105 9.64 -4.10 -9.54
CA ILE A 105 11.05 -3.91 -9.26
C ILE A 105 11.23 -3.80 -7.75
N GLY A 106 12.38 -4.21 -7.23
CA GLY A 106 12.60 -4.22 -5.79
C GLY A 106 14.04 -4.48 -5.42
N SER A 107 14.29 -4.51 -4.11
CA SER A 107 15.54 -5.03 -3.55
C SER A 107 15.75 -6.51 -3.93
N SER A 108 16.95 -7.03 -3.67
CA SER A 108 17.21 -8.48 -3.77
C SER A 108 16.15 -9.29 -3.04
N CYS A 109 15.71 -10.38 -3.67
CA CYS A 109 14.78 -11.31 -3.04
C CYS A 109 15.44 -12.02 -1.86
N ASP A 110 14.67 -12.22 -0.81
CA ASP A 110 15.07 -12.97 0.37
C ASP A 110 14.07 -14.13 0.60
N PRO A 111 14.54 -15.35 0.90
CA PRO A 111 13.66 -16.51 1.04
C PRO A 111 12.81 -16.50 2.32
N VAL A 112 13.13 -15.64 3.29
CA VAL A 112 12.46 -15.57 4.60
C VAL A 112 11.58 -14.33 4.71
N THR A 113 12.05 -13.22 4.16
CA THR A 113 11.48 -11.90 4.43
C THR A 113 11.06 -11.15 3.18
N THR A 114 10.11 -10.26 3.38
CA THR A 114 9.57 -9.39 2.35
C THR A 114 10.59 -8.32 1.92
N PRO A 115 10.49 -7.78 0.68
CA PRO A 115 11.50 -6.93 0.09
C PRO A 115 11.79 -5.69 0.95
N GLY A 116 13.04 -5.22 0.93
CA GLY A 116 13.44 -3.97 1.56
C GLY A 116 12.64 -2.78 1.03
N TRP A 117 12.37 -2.81 -0.27
CA TRP A 117 11.45 -1.94 -0.99
C TRP A 117 11.01 -2.64 -2.27
N CYS A 118 9.84 -2.27 -2.77
CA CYS A 118 9.41 -2.61 -4.12
C CYS A 118 8.54 -1.49 -4.70
N VAL A 119 8.49 -1.44 -6.03
CA VAL A 119 7.54 -0.63 -6.79
C VAL A 119 6.84 -1.58 -7.74
N VAL A 120 5.51 -1.64 -7.65
CA VAL A 120 4.68 -2.58 -8.42
C VAL A 120 3.79 -1.80 -9.38
N ASP A 121 3.92 -2.10 -10.66
CA ASP A 121 3.13 -1.55 -11.76
C ASP A 121 2.00 -2.52 -12.13
N TYR A 122 0.77 -2.05 -12.01
CA TYR A 122 -0.45 -2.74 -12.41
C TYR A 122 -1.08 -2.05 -13.62
N ARG A 123 -1.38 -2.81 -14.68
CA ARG A 123 -2.05 -2.31 -15.88
C ARG A 123 -3.48 -2.79 -15.96
N TYR A 124 -4.43 -1.90 -15.77
CA TYR A 124 -5.86 -2.18 -15.90
C TYR A 124 -6.36 -1.81 -17.30
N PRO A 125 -7.21 -2.65 -17.91
CA PRO A 125 -7.78 -2.36 -19.22
C PRO A 125 -8.79 -1.20 -19.13
N ALA A 126 -9.21 -0.69 -20.29
CA ALA A 126 -10.40 0.17 -20.34
C ALA A 126 -11.61 -0.57 -19.76
N ARG A 127 -12.50 0.18 -19.13
CA ARG A 127 -13.69 -0.37 -18.45
C ARG A 127 -14.84 0.61 -18.58
N GLU A 128 -16.01 0.10 -18.95
CA GLU A 128 -17.17 0.93 -19.31
C GLU A 128 -16.75 2.05 -20.27
N ASN A 129 -16.94 3.30 -19.87
CA ASN A 129 -16.68 4.50 -20.67
C ASN A 129 -15.34 5.15 -20.30
N LEU A 130 -14.55 4.55 -19.40
CA LEU A 130 -13.33 5.18 -18.89
C LEU A 130 -12.03 4.44 -19.26
N PRO A 131 -10.91 5.18 -19.41
CA PRO A 131 -9.70 4.73 -20.11
C PRO A 131 -8.96 3.59 -19.38
N PRO A 132 -7.97 2.94 -20.00
CA PRO A 132 -7.04 2.09 -19.24
C PRO A 132 -6.31 2.90 -18.16
N VAL A 133 -5.96 2.23 -17.06
CA VAL A 133 -5.30 2.84 -15.89
C VAL A 133 -3.99 2.12 -15.57
N GLN A 134 -2.93 2.90 -15.38
CA GLN A 134 -1.72 2.46 -14.69
C GLN A 134 -1.86 2.76 -13.20
N LEU A 135 -1.79 1.74 -12.35
CA LEU A 135 -1.70 1.91 -10.90
C LEU A 135 -0.30 1.51 -10.44
N THR A 136 0.39 2.38 -9.72
CA THR A 136 1.71 2.08 -9.16
C THR A 136 1.65 2.04 -7.64
N TRP A 137 2.03 0.91 -7.04
CA TRP A 137 2.29 0.78 -5.60
C TRP A 137 3.75 1.12 -5.29
N TYR A 138 3.98 1.84 -4.20
CA TYR A 138 5.31 2.14 -3.67
C TYR A 138 5.42 1.67 -2.21
N ASP A 139 6.36 0.74 -1.98
CA ASP A 139 6.58 0.10 -0.68
C ASP A 139 7.65 0.83 0.14
N SER A 140 7.70 0.59 1.45
CA SER A 140 8.77 1.00 2.38
C SER A 140 9.20 2.47 2.27
N GLY A 141 8.24 3.39 2.16
CA GLY A 141 8.52 4.83 2.09
C GLY A 141 8.99 5.33 0.72
N MET A 142 9.04 4.47 -0.30
CA MET A 142 9.15 4.91 -1.69
C MET A 142 7.93 5.76 -2.05
N LYS A 143 8.13 6.77 -2.90
CA LYS A 143 7.09 7.75 -3.27
C LYS A 143 7.17 8.07 -4.77
N PRO A 144 6.05 8.43 -5.41
CA PRO A 144 6.07 8.90 -6.79
C PRO A 144 6.86 10.21 -6.89
N ALA A 145 7.65 10.38 -7.95
CA ALA A 145 8.51 11.55 -8.13
C ALA A 145 7.70 12.87 -8.16
N GLN A 146 6.48 12.83 -8.70
CA GLN A 146 5.56 13.96 -8.79
C GLN A 146 5.15 14.48 -7.40
N LEU A 147 5.08 13.62 -6.38
CA LEU A 147 4.73 14.02 -5.02
C LEU A 147 5.74 15.01 -4.44
N ALA A 148 7.02 14.90 -4.79
CA ALA A 148 8.06 15.79 -4.28
C ALA A 148 7.85 17.26 -4.71
N GLN A 149 7.17 17.49 -5.84
CA GLN A 149 6.81 18.83 -6.29
C GLN A 149 5.56 19.34 -5.57
N LEU A 150 4.55 18.48 -5.39
CA LEU A 150 3.31 18.81 -4.69
C LEU A 150 3.55 19.15 -3.23
N VAL A 151 4.37 18.37 -2.51
CA VAL A 151 4.68 18.61 -1.10
C VAL A 151 5.34 19.98 -0.87
N ARG A 152 6.15 20.47 -1.83
CA ARG A 152 6.74 21.82 -1.75
C ARG A 152 5.69 22.94 -1.79
N GLN A 153 4.50 22.66 -2.31
CA GLN A 153 3.37 23.59 -2.35
C GLN A 153 2.59 23.59 -1.03
N GLN A 154 2.97 22.78 -0.04
CA GLN A 154 2.30 22.63 1.25
C GLN A 154 0.79 22.36 1.08
N PRO A 155 0.44 21.21 0.47
CA PRO A 155 -0.94 20.88 0.20
C PRO A 155 -1.74 20.92 1.50
N LYS A 156 -2.91 21.55 1.43
CA LYS A 156 -3.82 21.67 2.56
C LYS A 156 -4.94 20.65 2.44
N ASP A 157 -5.37 20.12 3.57
CA ASP A 157 -6.59 19.33 3.65
C ASP A 157 -7.85 20.21 3.52
N GLN A 158 -9.02 19.57 3.54
CA GLN A 158 -10.31 20.26 3.44
C GLN A 158 -10.57 21.31 4.52
N ASN A 159 -9.82 21.28 5.62
CA ASN A 159 -9.94 22.21 6.74
C ASN A 159 -8.86 23.31 6.71
N GLY A 160 -7.98 23.30 5.70
CA GLY A 160 -6.88 24.26 5.58
C GLY A 160 -5.62 23.88 6.38
N ASN A 161 -5.56 22.70 6.98
CA ASN A 161 -4.37 22.22 7.69
C ASN A 161 -3.37 21.59 6.73
N ASP A 162 -2.09 21.50 7.12
CA ASP A 162 -1.10 20.77 6.33
C ASP A 162 -1.52 19.30 6.16
N MET A 163 -1.48 18.83 4.92
CA MET A 163 -1.81 17.45 4.59
C MET A 163 -0.65 16.52 4.93
N ASN A 164 -0.95 15.41 5.61
CA ASN A 164 0.02 14.34 5.78
C ASN A 164 0.21 13.57 4.46
N THR A 165 1.44 13.48 3.99
CA THR A 165 1.82 12.83 2.72
C THR A 165 2.77 11.65 2.92
N ASP A 166 2.83 11.09 4.13
CA ASP A 166 3.65 9.92 4.44
C ASP A 166 3.11 8.67 3.74
N SER A 167 1.78 8.51 3.71
CA SER A 167 1.08 7.45 3.00
C SER A 167 -0.17 8.01 2.34
N GLY A 168 -0.56 7.50 1.18
CA GLY A 168 -1.74 8.01 0.50
C GLY A 168 -1.85 7.58 -0.95
N GLN A 169 -2.70 8.30 -1.67
CA GLN A 169 -3.02 8.07 -3.06
C GLN A 169 -2.97 9.38 -3.84
N MET A 170 -2.62 9.28 -5.11
CA MET A 170 -2.69 10.38 -6.06
C MET A 170 -3.31 9.89 -7.36
N PHE A 171 -4.42 10.51 -7.75
CA PHE A 171 -5.08 10.29 -9.02
C PHE A 171 -4.63 11.36 -10.00
N VAL A 172 -4.20 10.96 -11.19
CA VAL A 172 -3.74 11.86 -12.25
C VAL A 172 -4.72 11.76 -13.42
N GLY A 173 -5.57 12.80 -13.53
CA GLY A 173 -6.51 12.97 -14.62
C GLY A 173 -6.04 13.99 -15.65
N GLU A 174 -6.68 13.98 -16.82
CA GLU A 174 -6.32 14.86 -17.94
C GLU A 174 -6.45 16.36 -17.62
N HIS A 175 -7.28 16.74 -16.63
CA HIS A 175 -7.52 18.14 -16.25
C HIS A 175 -6.95 18.52 -14.89
N GLY A 176 -6.44 17.56 -14.11
CA GLY A 176 -5.94 17.83 -12.77
C GLY A 176 -5.54 16.59 -11.98
N MET A 177 -5.06 16.81 -10.76
CA MET A 177 -4.68 15.75 -9.83
C MET A 177 -5.50 15.83 -8.55
N LEU A 178 -5.82 14.67 -7.99
CA LEU A 178 -6.38 14.56 -6.64
C LEU A 178 -5.35 13.85 -5.75
N LEU A 179 -4.87 14.56 -4.74
CA LEU A 179 -4.05 13.99 -3.66
C LEU A 179 -4.97 13.68 -2.48
N THR A 180 -4.87 12.47 -1.91
CA THR A 180 -5.71 12.06 -0.78
C THR A 180 -5.00 11.03 0.10
N ASN A 181 -5.47 10.85 1.33
CA ASN A 181 -5.07 9.77 2.22
C ASN A 181 -6.28 9.19 2.96
N TYR A 182 -6.07 8.47 4.07
CA TYR A 182 -7.18 7.88 4.83
C TYR A 182 -8.17 8.91 5.42
N THR A 183 -7.68 10.09 5.75
CA THR A 183 -8.36 11.09 6.58
C THR A 183 -8.53 12.45 5.90
N GLN A 184 -7.79 12.72 4.83
CA GLN A 184 -7.65 14.02 4.15
C GLN A 184 -7.76 13.91 2.63
#